data_AF-A0A0G1KSZ2-F1
#
_entry.id   AF-A0A0G1KSZ2-F1
#
_cell.length_a   1.000
_cell.length_b   1.000
_cell.length_c   1.000
_cell.angle_alpha   90.00
_cell.angle_beta   90.00
_cell.angle_gamma   90.00
#
_symmetry.space_group_name_H-M   'P 1'
#
loop_
_entity.id
_entity.type
_entity.pdbx_description
1 polymer ?
#
loop_
_entity_poly.entity_id
_entity_poly.type
_entity_poly.pdbx_seq_one_letter_code
_entity_poly.pdbx_strand_id
1 'polypeptide(L)' 'MNKIIGIDLGTTNSAAAVMRGGKVEVIPSAEDHQ' A
#
# COMPACT_ATOMS: atom_id res chain seq x y z
N MET A 1 -7.83 16.06 5.53
CA MET A 1 -6.56 15.75 4.82
C MET A 1 -6.64 14.31 4.35
N ASN A 2 -6.67 14.06 3.04
CA ASN A 2 -6.68 12.69 2.55
C ASN A 2 -5.24 12.14 2.55
N LYS A 3 -5.05 10.88 2.94
CA LYS A 3 -3.74 10.20 2.87
C LYS A 3 -3.42 9.97 1.40
N ILE A 4 -2.18 10.23 0.99
CA ILE A 4 -1.69 9.88 -0.35
C ILE A 4 -1.28 8.40 -0.33
N ILE A 5 -1.74 7.66 -1.34
CA ILE A 5 -1.43 6.24 -1.54
C ILE A 5 -0.74 6.08 -2.90
N GLY A 6 0.33 5.31 -2.93
CA GLY A 6 0.91 4.79 -4.16
C GLY A 6 0.34 3.40 -4.45
N ILE A 7 -0.06 3.17 -5.69
CA ILE A 7 -0.58 1.88 -6.16
C ILE A 7 0.35 1.37 -7.26
N ASP A 8 0.90 0.19 -7.05
CA ASP A 8 1.61 -0.57 -8.08
C ASP A 8 0.65 -1.62 -8.65
N LEU A 9 0.24 -1.42 -9.91
CA LEU A 9 -0.73 -2.26 -10.60
C LEU A 9 -0.01 -3.14 -11.62
N GLY A 10 0.58 -4.23 -11.13
CA GLY A 10 1.13 -5.27 -11.98
C GLY A 10 0.05 -6.21 -12.52
N THR A 11 0.36 -6.92 -13.60
CA THR A 11 -0.56 -7.87 -14.24
C THR A 11 -0.83 -9.11 -13.39
N THR A 12 0.17 -9.55 -12.62
CA THR A 12 0.10 -10.76 -11.78
C THR A 12 -0.20 -10.41 -10.33
N ASN A 13 0.45 -9.37 -9.81
CA ASN A 13 0.34 -8.96 -8.41
C ASN A 13 0.14 -7.44 -8.35
N SER A 14 -0.51 -6.99 -7.29
CA SER A 14 -0.65 -5.58 -6.98
C SER A 14 -0.15 -5.30 -5.55
N ALA A 15 0.35 -4.09 -5.34
CA ALA A 15 0.78 -3.63 -4.02
C ALA A 15 0.34 -2.18 -3.80
N ALA A 16 0.14 -1.80 -2.54
CA ALA A 16 -0.16 -0.43 -2.16
C ALA A 16 0.71 0.01 -0.98
N ALA A 17 1.06 1.29 -0.96
CA ALA A 17 1.83 1.89 0.13
C ALA A 17 1.30 3.28 0.48
N VAL A 18 1.44 3.67 1.74
CA VAL A 18 1.02 4.98 2.25
C VAL A 18 2.21 5.76 2.79
N MET A 19 2.22 7.07 2.54
CA MET A 19 3.16 7.99 3.17
C MET A 19 2.64 8.42 4.54
N ARG A 20 3.35 8.06 5.61
CA ARG A 20 3.07 8.49 6.99
C ARG A 20 4.32 9.08 7.61
N GLY A 21 4.24 10.35 8.04
CA GLY A 21 5.36 11.02 8.73
C GLY A 21 6.67 11.06 7.94
N GLY A 22 6.60 11.19 6.60
CA GLY A 22 7.77 11.18 5.72
C GLY A 22 8.34 9.78 5.44
N LYS A 23 7.72 8.71 5.95
CA LYS A 23 8.11 7.33 5.67
C LYS A 23 7.08 6.62 4.81
N VAL A 24 7.56 5.70 3.97
CA VAL A 24 6.72 4.82 3.16
C VAL A 24 6.45 3.55 3.96
N GLU A 25 5.20 3.14 4.07
CA GLU A 25 4.78 1.88 4.68
C GLU A 25 3.92 1.08 3.69
N VAL A 26 4.24 -0.21 3.47
CA VAL A 26 3.41 -1.12 2.65
C VAL A 26 2.12 -1.42 3.40
N ILE A 27 1.00 -1.41 2.68
CA ILE A 27 -0.31 -1.77 3.21
C ILE A 27 -0.46 -3.29 3.08
N PRO A 28 -0.59 -4.05 4.19
CA PRO A 28 -0.87 -5.49 4.12
C PRO A 28 -2.21 -5.74 3.43
N SER A 29 -2.29 -6.83 2.65
CA SER A 29 -3.55 -7.26 2.05
C SER A 29 -4.52 -7.72 3.12
N ALA A 30 -5.83 -7.52 2.90
CA ALA A 30 -6.85 -8.09 3.77
C ALA A 30 -6.92 -9.64 3.67
N GLU A 31 -6.40 -10.20 2.57
CA GLU A 31 -6.27 -11.65 2.35
C GLU A 31 -5.08 -12.26 3.10
N ASP A 32 -4.17 -11.42 3.61
CA ASP A 32 -3.04 -11.88 4.38
C ASP A 32 -3.55 -12.39 5.73
N HIS A 33 -3.76 -13.71 5.80
CA HIS A 33 -4.23 -14.40 6.99
C HIS A 33 -3.04 -14.54 7.95
N GLN A 34 -3.06 -13.77 9.03
CA GLN A 34 -2.20 -14.01 10.19
C GLN A 34 -2.72 -15.20 11.01
#